data_AF-A0A7S2CA47-F1
#
_entry.id   AF-A0A7S2CA47-F1
#
_cell.length_a   1.000
_cell.length_b   1.000
_cell.length_c   1.000
_cell.angle_alpha   90.00
_cell.angle_beta   90.00
_cell.angle_gamma   90.00
#
_symmetry.space_group_name_H-M   'P 1'
#
loop_
_entity.id
_entity.type
_entity.pdbx_description
1 polymer ?
#
loop_
_entity_poly.entity_id
_entity_poly.type
_entity_poly.pdbx_seq_one_letter_code
_entity_poly.pdbx_strand_id
1 'polypeptide(L)'
;AFGMHIPKTGGRSMYGLVEQLSGQDLCKWAPLRNRPGREQDWGNSQNYYDLVRQHGDEMRAKPCWSTYEAGWDAVTRGFGPDNPPILFTMLRQPLTWVVSAVEHDRHAQRNDGLADLYKRGCLTFDGKCYRVSGGYDYLTGSYDRLVPGGGKKWDYNGSSLEQSKMNLRASLFGITEYFQATECLWRFQLGQP
;
A
#
# COMPACT_ATOMS: atom_id res chain seq x y z
N ALA A 1 15.11 1.08 -0.30
CA ALA A 1 13.82 1.81 -0.24
C ALA A 1 12.67 0.82 -0.27
N PHE A 2 11.47 1.20 0.18
CA PHE A 2 10.29 0.34 0.11
C PHE A 2 9.07 1.13 -0.38
N GLY A 3 8.45 0.67 -1.46
CA GLY A 3 7.19 1.19 -1.95
C GLY A 3 6.02 0.43 -1.35
N MET A 4 5.33 1.00 -0.36
CA MET A 4 4.12 0.40 0.20
C MET A 4 2.94 0.68 -0.74
N HIS A 5 2.38 -0.36 -1.34
CA HIS A 5 1.23 -0.21 -2.22
C HIS A 5 -0.09 -0.35 -1.45
N ILE A 6 -0.76 0.77 -1.28
CA ILE A 6 -2.17 0.79 -0.93
C ILE A 6 -2.95 0.55 -2.24
N PRO A 7 -3.82 -0.47 -2.32
CA PRO A 7 -4.55 -0.75 -3.55
C PRO A 7 -5.26 0.50 -4.08
N LYS A 8 -5.34 0.66 -5.40
CA LYS A 8 -6.10 1.74 -6.07
C LYS A 8 -5.59 3.18 -5.84
N THR A 9 -4.36 3.35 -5.38
CA THR A 9 -3.70 4.67 -5.23
C THR A 9 -2.61 4.93 -6.27
N GLY A 10 -2.69 4.27 -7.45
CA GLY A 10 -1.70 4.48 -8.51
C GLY A 10 -0.36 3.81 -8.28
N GLY A 11 -0.32 2.71 -7.50
CA GLY A 11 0.93 2.02 -7.13
C GLY A 11 1.84 1.66 -8.30
N ARG A 12 1.30 1.25 -9.46
CA ARG A 12 2.12 0.93 -10.64
C ARG A 12 2.94 2.13 -11.13
N SER A 13 2.37 3.33 -11.11
CA SER A 13 3.09 4.56 -11.49
C SER A 13 4.10 4.94 -10.40
N MET A 14 3.74 4.76 -9.13
CA MET A 14 4.65 4.95 -8.00
C MET A 14 5.89 4.06 -8.10
N TYR A 15 5.76 2.81 -8.57
CA TYR A 15 6.89 1.87 -8.67
C TYR A 15 8.01 2.39 -9.57
N GLY A 16 7.68 2.81 -10.80
CA GLY A 16 8.67 3.37 -11.71
C GLY A 16 9.29 4.66 -11.15
N LEU A 17 8.49 5.47 -10.47
CA LEU A 17 8.99 6.68 -9.81
C LEU A 17 9.95 6.34 -8.65
N VAL A 18 9.62 5.37 -7.80
CA VAL A 18 10.49 4.96 -6.68
C VAL A 18 11.81 4.38 -7.18
N GLU A 19 11.78 3.56 -8.23
CA GLU A 19 13.00 3.05 -8.87
C GLU A 19 13.89 4.20 -9.35
N GLN A 20 13.33 5.17 -10.08
CA GLN A 20 14.05 6.35 -10.55
C GLN A 20 14.59 7.21 -9.39
N LEU A 21 13.77 7.49 -8.39
CA LEU A 21 14.10 8.41 -7.30
C LEU A 21 15.05 7.81 -6.26
N SER A 22 14.95 6.51 -6.01
CA SER A 22 15.85 5.85 -5.06
C SER A 22 17.24 5.62 -5.65
N GLY A 23 17.37 5.63 -6.99
CA GLY A 23 18.60 5.22 -7.68
C GLY A 23 18.98 3.76 -7.41
N GLN A 24 18.03 2.96 -6.90
CA GLN A 24 18.23 1.55 -6.56
C GLN A 24 17.55 0.68 -7.61
N ASP A 25 18.18 -0.45 -7.94
CA ASP A 25 17.52 -1.49 -8.70
C ASP A 25 16.49 -2.21 -7.82
N LEU A 26 15.46 -2.76 -8.47
CA LEU A 26 14.53 -3.67 -7.80
C LEU A 26 15.27 -4.90 -7.25
N CYS A 27 15.01 -5.26 -5.99
CA CYS A 27 15.57 -6.46 -5.39
C CYS A 27 15.21 -7.72 -6.20
N LYS A 28 16.18 -8.60 -6.45
CA LYS A 28 15.97 -9.80 -7.29
C LYS A 28 14.92 -10.76 -6.72
N TRP A 29 14.74 -10.75 -5.41
CA TRP A 29 13.76 -11.56 -4.71
C TRP A 29 12.40 -10.85 -4.57
N ALA A 30 12.32 -9.53 -4.80
CA ALA A 30 11.09 -8.77 -4.59
C ALA A 30 9.95 -9.31 -5.47
N PRO A 31 8.75 -9.49 -4.90
CA PRO A 31 7.57 -9.86 -5.66
C PRO A 31 7.10 -8.65 -6.47
N LEU A 32 7.53 -8.59 -7.73
CA LEU A 32 6.90 -7.71 -8.70
C LEU A 32 6.32 -8.50 -9.87
N ARG A 33 5.23 -7.93 -10.40
CA ARG A 33 4.49 -8.45 -11.54
C ARG A 33 5.44 -8.70 -12.71
N ASN A 34 5.28 -9.85 -13.36
CA ASN A 34 5.92 -10.23 -14.63
C ASN A 34 7.41 -10.62 -14.58
N ARG A 35 7.89 -11.29 -13.53
CA ARG A 35 9.04 -12.20 -13.72
C ARG A 35 8.52 -13.57 -14.22
N PRO A 36 8.97 -14.04 -15.40
CA PRO A 36 8.63 -15.39 -15.86
C PRO A 36 8.98 -16.42 -14.77
N GLY A 37 8.03 -17.30 -14.45
CA GLY A 37 8.24 -18.39 -13.48
C GLY A 37 8.05 -18.04 -12.01
N ARG A 38 7.46 -16.89 -11.66
CA ARG A 38 7.05 -16.60 -10.27
C ARG A 38 5.53 -16.44 -10.13
N GLU A 39 4.94 -17.21 -9.22
CA GLU A 39 3.54 -17.03 -8.83
C GLU A 39 3.34 -15.67 -8.18
N GLN A 40 2.20 -15.05 -8.49
CA GLN A 40 1.82 -13.75 -7.97
C GLN A 40 1.32 -13.90 -6.54
N ASP A 41 2.17 -13.62 -5.55
CA ASP A 41 1.77 -13.65 -4.15
C ASP A 41 1.25 -12.28 -3.70
N TRP A 42 0.16 -11.74 -4.25
CA TRP A 42 -0.39 -10.46 -3.77
C TRP A 42 -1.11 -10.56 -2.40
N GLY A 43 -1.24 -11.78 -1.87
CA GLY A 43 -2.18 -12.08 -0.78
C GLY A 43 -1.52 -12.49 0.53
N ASN A 44 -0.30 -13.04 0.52
CA ASN A 44 0.35 -13.51 1.73
C ASN A 44 1.40 -12.52 2.24
N SER A 45 0.93 -11.48 2.94
CA SER A 45 1.84 -10.51 3.58
C SER A 45 2.87 -11.17 4.50
N GLN A 46 2.57 -12.33 5.10
CA GLN A 46 3.53 -13.05 5.94
C GLN A 46 4.72 -13.57 5.12
N ASN A 47 4.47 -14.16 3.95
CA ASN A 47 5.54 -14.59 3.04
C ASN A 47 6.44 -13.42 2.63
N TYR A 48 5.85 -12.26 2.32
CA TYR A 48 6.63 -11.06 2.01
C TYR A 48 7.51 -10.63 3.19
N TYR A 49 6.98 -10.65 4.42
CA TYR A 49 7.76 -10.29 5.61
C TYR A 49 8.93 -11.25 5.84
N ASP A 50 8.72 -12.53 5.58
CA ASP A 50 9.75 -13.55 5.71
C ASP A 50 10.84 -13.39 4.65
N LEU A 51 10.47 -13.03 3.41
CA LEU A 51 11.44 -12.66 2.36
C LEU A 51 12.28 -11.45 2.73
N VAL A 52 11.65 -10.36 3.20
CA VAL A 52 12.40 -9.16 3.63
C VAL A 52 13.39 -9.51 4.74
N ARG A 53 12.97 -10.33 5.71
CA ARG A 53 13.84 -10.77 6.82
C ARG A 53 14.99 -11.64 6.34
N GLN A 54 14.70 -12.60 5.46
CA GLN A 54 15.70 -13.52 4.89
C GLN A 54 16.75 -12.77 4.06
N HIS A 55 16.36 -11.70 3.37
CA HIS A 55 17.23 -10.94 2.49
C HIS A 55 17.73 -9.61 3.10
N GLY A 56 17.48 -9.36 4.40
CA GLY A 56 17.86 -8.10 5.05
C GLY A 56 19.36 -7.82 4.99
N ASP A 57 20.20 -8.84 5.19
CA ASP A 57 21.66 -8.72 5.04
C ASP A 57 22.08 -8.38 3.60
N GLU A 58 21.43 -8.98 2.61
CA GLU A 58 21.66 -8.69 1.19
C GLU A 58 21.30 -7.23 0.88
N MET A 59 20.16 -6.74 1.38
CA MET A 59 19.74 -5.35 1.19
C MET A 59 20.69 -4.35 1.87
N ARG A 60 21.30 -4.72 3.00
CA ARG A 60 22.33 -3.90 3.67
C ARG A 60 23.62 -3.85 2.87
N ALA A 61 24.09 -5.01 2.40
CA ALA A 61 25.33 -5.12 1.64
C ALA A 61 25.21 -4.51 0.24
N LYS A 62 24.04 -4.66 -0.40
CA LYS A 62 23.72 -4.13 -1.72
C LYS A 62 22.31 -3.53 -1.70
N PRO A 63 22.20 -2.21 -1.42
CA PRO A 63 20.91 -1.53 -1.38
C PRO A 63 20.11 -1.73 -2.67
N CYS A 64 18.89 -2.25 -2.51
CA CYS A 64 17.90 -2.41 -3.54
C CYS A 64 16.54 -1.93 -3.01
N TRP A 65 15.60 -1.64 -3.90
CA TRP A 65 14.24 -1.29 -3.50
C TRP A 65 13.29 -2.48 -3.68
N SER A 66 12.23 -2.51 -2.88
CA SER A 66 11.17 -3.52 -2.96
C SER A 66 9.80 -2.86 -2.90
N THR A 67 8.76 -3.59 -3.27
CA THR A 67 7.37 -3.16 -3.12
C THR A 67 6.43 -4.34 -2.94
N TYR A 68 5.30 -4.09 -2.27
CA TYR A 68 4.27 -5.08 -2.03
C TYR A 68 2.92 -4.42 -1.72
N GLU A 69 1.82 -5.12 -1.99
CA GLU A 69 0.48 -4.76 -1.46
C GLU A 69 0.41 -5.06 0.04
N ALA A 70 1.19 -4.32 0.82
CA ALA A 70 1.33 -4.50 2.27
C ALA A 70 0.57 -3.43 3.07
N GLY A 71 0.54 -3.62 4.38
CA GLY A 71 0.33 -2.52 5.32
C GLY A 71 1.65 -2.13 6.00
N TRP A 72 1.58 -1.18 6.92
CA TRP A 72 2.72 -0.70 7.70
C TRP A 72 3.45 -1.78 8.48
N ASP A 73 2.78 -2.89 8.77
CA ASP A 73 3.39 -4.11 9.33
C ASP A 73 4.60 -4.62 8.54
N ALA A 74 4.65 -4.39 7.23
CA ALA A 74 5.80 -4.76 6.43
C ALA A 74 7.08 -4.05 6.87
N VAL A 75 6.94 -2.79 7.27
CA VAL A 75 8.03 -1.96 7.76
C VAL A 75 8.48 -2.48 9.12
N THR A 76 7.54 -2.67 10.05
CA THR A 76 7.86 -3.03 11.43
C THR A 76 8.30 -4.49 11.58
N ARG A 77 7.67 -5.44 10.87
CA ARG A 77 7.94 -6.89 10.99
C ARG A 77 8.94 -7.42 9.97
N GLY A 78 9.05 -6.78 8.81
CA GLY A 78 9.97 -7.17 7.74
C GLY A 78 11.36 -6.58 7.95
N PHE A 79 11.46 -5.25 7.94
CA PHE A 79 12.73 -4.54 8.02
C PHE A 79 13.27 -4.42 9.46
N GLY A 80 12.37 -4.34 10.44
CA GLY A 80 12.73 -4.16 11.84
C GLY A 80 13.24 -2.74 12.17
N PRO A 81 13.50 -2.45 13.46
CA PRO A 81 13.86 -1.11 13.92
C PRO A 81 15.30 -0.69 13.56
N ASP A 82 16.21 -1.66 13.37
CA ASP A 82 17.62 -1.36 13.18
C ASP A 82 17.95 -0.90 11.75
N ASN A 83 17.04 -1.14 10.78
CA ASN A 83 17.25 -0.80 9.38
C ASN A 83 15.93 -0.41 8.67
N PRO A 84 15.26 0.68 9.11
CA PRO A 84 14.03 1.10 8.46
C PRO A 84 14.31 1.58 7.03
N PRO A 85 13.50 1.18 6.03
CA PRO A 85 13.65 1.68 4.67
C PRO A 85 13.14 3.12 4.59
N ILE A 86 13.66 3.90 3.64
CA ILE A 86 12.91 5.06 3.12
C ILE A 86 11.61 4.51 2.52
N LEU A 87 10.48 4.93 3.08
CA LEU A 87 9.18 4.46 2.63
C LEU A 87 8.51 5.44 1.69
N PHE A 88 8.01 4.91 0.58
CA PHE A 88 7.16 5.60 -0.38
C PHE A 88 5.75 5.03 -0.34
N THR A 89 4.75 5.89 -0.35
CA THR A 89 3.34 5.47 -0.46
C THR A 89 2.49 6.51 -1.17
N MET A 90 1.39 6.07 -1.77
CA MET A 90 0.41 6.96 -2.38
C MET A 90 -0.92 6.85 -1.64
N LEU A 91 -1.52 8.01 -1.37
CA LEU A 91 -2.89 8.15 -0.90
C LEU A 91 -3.80 8.55 -2.03
N ARG A 92 -5.10 8.37 -1.84
CA ARG A 92 -6.15 8.81 -2.76
C ARG A 92 -7.27 9.44 -1.96
N GLN A 93 -8.01 10.36 -2.58
CA GLN A 93 -9.20 10.89 -1.97
C GLN A 93 -10.17 9.73 -1.61
N PRO A 94 -10.76 9.68 -0.40
CA PRO A 94 -11.45 8.47 0.09
C PRO A 94 -12.61 8.00 -0.78
N LEU A 95 -13.49 8.91 -1.22
CA LEU A 95 -14.62 8.55 -2.09
C LEU A 95 -14.13 8.05 -3.45
N THR A 96 -13.11 8.69 -4.00
CA THR A 96 -12.52 8.31 -5.29
C THR A 96 -11.82 6.95 -5.18
N TRP A 97 -11.24 6.64 -4.00
CA TRP A 97 -10.72 5.32 -3.69
C TRP A 97 -11.83 4.26 -3.64
N VAL A 98 -12.93 4.51 -2.92
CA VAL A 98 -14.11 3.62 -2.86
C VAL A 98 -14.59 3.29 -4.26
N VAL A 99 -14.85 4.30 -5.09
CA VAL A 99 -15.32 4.11 -6.47
C VAL A 99 -14.35 3.25 -7.27
N SER A 100 -13.05 3.53 -7.19
CA SER A 100 -12.01 2.77 -7.89
C SER A 100 -11.91 1.30 -7.41
N ALA A 101 -12.09 1.06 -6.10
CA ALA A 101 -12.10 -0.28 -5.53
C ALA A 101 -13.33 -1.07 -5.96
N VAL A 102 -14.52 -0.44 -5.93
CA VAL A 102 -15.78 -1.05 -6.36
C VAL A 102 -15.74 -1.43 -7.84
N GLU A 103 -15.34 -0.52 -8.72
CA GLU A 103 -15.24 -0.82 -10.16
C GLU A 103 -14.20 -1.91 -10.44
N HIS A 104 -13.10 -1.95 -9.70
CA HIS A 104 -12.15 -3.05 -9.84
C HIS A 104 -12.76 -4.41 -9.46
N ASP A 105 -13.46 -4.48 -8.33
CA ASP A 105 -14.09 -5.71 -7.89
C ASP A 105 -15.25 -6.10 -8.82
N ARG A 106 -15.94 -5.13 -9.44
CA ARG A 106 -16.92 -5.37 -10.51
C ARG A 106 -16.28 -6.04 -11.73
N HIS A 107 -15.13 -5.53 -12.19
CA HIS A 107 -14.38 -6.18 -13.27
C HIS A 107 -13.90 -7.59 -12.91
N ALA A 108 -13.65 -7.84 -11.61
CA ALA A 108 -13.33 -9.16 -11.08
C ALA A 108 -14.57 -10.01 -10.76
N GLN A 109 -15.78 -9.57 -11.15
CA GLN A 109 -17.06 -10.25 -10.94
C GLN A 109 -17.39 -10.53 -9.46
N ARG A 110 -16.96 -9.63 -8.56
CA ARG A 110 -17.21 -9.73 -7.11
C ARG A 110 -18.40 -8.89 -6.65
N ASN A 111 -18.78 -7.86 -7.40
CA ASN A 111 -19.95 -7.02 -7.15
C ASN A 111 -20.58 -6.53 -8.46
N ASP A 112 -21.78 -5.95 -8.40
CA ASP A 112 -22.51 -5.39 -9.56
C ASP A 112 -22.41 -3.86 -9.68
N GLY A 113 -21.47 -3.24 -8.95
CA GLY A 113 -21.20 -1.80 -8.94
C GLY A 113 -21.74 -1.07 -7.70
N LEU A 114 -21.61 0.26 -7.71
CA LEU A 114 -21.94 1.12 -6.57
C LEU A 114 -23.40 1.02 -6.12
N ALA A 115 -24.34 0.94 -7.07
CA ALA A 115 -25.77 0.90 -6.77
C ALA A 115 -26.18 -0.38 -6.02
N ASP A 116 -25.63 -1.54 -6.40
CA ASP A 116 -25.82 -2.81 -5.69
C ASP A 116 -25.30 -2.71 -4.24
N LEU A 117 -24.05 -2.26 -4.10
CA LEU A 117 -23.41 -2.14 -2.78
C LEU A 117 -24.11 -1.14 -1.87
N TYR A 118 -24.61 -0.03 -2.41
CA TYR A 118 -25.43 0.91 -1.64
C TYR A 118 -26.75 0.28 -1.18
N LYS A 119 -27.47 -0.40 -2.09
CA LYS A 119 -28.73 -1.09 -1.78
C LYS A 119 -28.55 -2.18 -0.71
N ARG A 120 -27.39 -2.84 -0.69
CA ARG A 120 -27.01 -3.86 0.29
C ARG A 120 -26.51 -3.29 1.62
N GLY A 121 -26.40 -1.97 1.75
CA GLY A 121 -25.85 -1.31 2.94
C GLY A 121 -24.35 -1.57 3.14
N CYS A 122 -23.59 -1.77 2.06
CA CYS A 122 -22.14 -2.01 2.12
C CYS A 122 -21.31 -0.72 2.20
N LEU A 123 -21.92 0.43 1.88
CA LEU A 123 -21.25 1.74 1.80
C LEU A 123 -21.70 2.69 2.91
N THR A 124 -22.21 2.15 4.01
CA THR A 124 -22.72 2.90 5.16
C THR A 124 -21.85 2.59 6.39
N PHE A 125 -21.72 3.55 7.33
CA PHE A 125 -20.87 3.39 8.52
C PHE A 125 -21.35 2.29 9.49
N ASP A 126 -22.61 1.90 9.39
CA ASP A 126 -23.24 0.77 10.08
C ASP A 126 -23.20 -0.53 9.26
N GLY A 127 -22.58 -0.48 8.08
CA GLY A 127 -22.69 -1.47 7.03
C GLY A 127 -22.26 -2.86 7.46
N LYS A 128 -23.19 -3.81 7.38
CA LYS A 128 -23.01 -5.22 7.78
C LYS A 128 -22.17 -6.03 6.78
N CYS A 129 -21.96 -5.52 5.58
CA CYS A 129 -21.20 -6.19 4.54
C CYS A 129 -19.72 -5.83 4.62
N TYR A 130 -19.09 -6.25 5.71
CA TYR A 130 -17.64 -6.30 5.78
C TYR A 130 -17.16 -7.32 4.74
N ARG A 131 -16.48 -6.84 3.70
CA ARG A 131 -15.78 -7.65 2.70
C ARG A 131 -16.70 -8.34 1.69
N VAL A 132 -16.82 -7.74 0.52
CA VAL A 132 -17.15 -8.49 -0.69
C VAL A 132 -15.98 -9.47 -0.95
N SER A 133 -16.26 -10.68 -1.46
CA SER A 133 -15.27 -11.77 -1.60
C SER A 133 -13.99 -11.28 -2.29
N GLY A 134 -12.95 -10.98 -1.51
CA GLY A 134 -11.81 -10.19 -1.98
C GLY A 134 -11.12 -9.32 -0.92
N GLY A 135 -11.79 -9.02 0.20
CA GLY A 135 -11.12 -8.73 1.48
C GLY A 135 -10.94 -7.26 1.90
N TYR A 136 -11.47 -6.28 1.16
CA TYR A 136 -11.43 -4.87 1.58
C TYR A 136 -12.71 -4.45 2.30
N ASP A 137 -12.54 -3.67 3.37
CA ASP A 137 -13.60 -2.77 3.83
C ASP A 137 -13.54 -1.52 2.92
N TYR A 138 -14.63 -1.19 2.22
CA TYR A 138 -14.59 -0.06 1.29
C TYR A 138 -14.44 1.29 2.01
N LEU A 139 -14.79 1.39 3.29
CA LEU A 139 -14.72 2.64 4.04
C LEU A 139 -13.35 2.82 4.71
N THR A 140 -12.77 1.74 5.23
CA THR A 140 -11.51 1.80 6.00
C THR A 140 -10.31 1.24 5.26
N GLY A 141 -10.51 0.49 4.18
CA GLY A 141 -9.48 -0.38 3.61
C GLY A 141 -8.21 0.32 3.14
N SER A 142 -8.30 1.58 2.69
CA SER A 142 -7.11 2.39 2.39
C SER A 142 -6.31 2.77 3.63
N TYR A 143 -7.02 3.06 4.72
CA TYR A 143 -6.45 3.52 5.99
C TYR A 143 -5.93 2.39 6.85
N ASP A 144 -6.57 1.22 6.82
CA ASP A 144 -6.13 0.01 7.53
C ASP A 144 -4.70 -0.39 7.16
N ARG A 145 -4.24 -0.05 5.95
CA ARG A 145 -2.87 -0.30 5.50
C ARG A 145 -1.85 0.62 6.17
N LEU A 146 -2.26 1.74 6.75
CA LEU A 146 -1.38 2.68 7.44
C LEU A 146 -1.13 2.30 8.90
N VAL A 147 -1.84 1.32 9.45
CA VAL A 147 -1.70 0.88 10.85
C VAL A 147 -1.14 -0.55 10.91
N PRO A 148 -0.16 -0.83 11.78
CA PRO A 148 0.26 -2.19 12.09
C PRO A 148 -0.88 -3.03 12.66
N GLY A 149 -1.05 -4.27 12.20
CA GLY A 149 -2.08 -5.21 12.63
C GLY A 149 -3.42 -5.07 11.90
N GLY A 150 -3.40 -4.63 10.64
CA GLY A 150 -4.58 -4.38 9.81
C GLY A 150 -5.67 -5.47 9.94
N GLY A 151 -6.93 -5.05 10.03
CA GLY A 151 -8.08 -5.94 10.22
C GLY A 151 -8.69 -5.94 11.62
N LYS A 152 -8.13 -5.20 12.59
CA LYS A 152 -8.88 -4.77 13.79
C LYS A 152 -9.87 -3.67 13.41
N LYS A 153 -11.02 -3.60 14.10
CA LYS A 153 -12.04 -2.57 13.85
C LYS A 153 -11.39 -1.18 13.91
N TRP A 154 -11.43 -0.46 12.79
CA TRP A 154 -10.85 0.88 12.68
C TRP A 154 -11.50 1.82 13.69
N ASP A 155 -10.68 2.49 14.50
CA ASP A 155 -11.13 3.52 15.43
C ASP A 155 -10.84 4.91 14.85
N TYR A 156 -11.87 5.52 14.26
CA TYR A 156 -11.81 6.83 13.60
C TYR A 156 -11.42 7.97 14.55
N ASN A 157 -11.68 7.85 15.86
CA ASN A 157 -11.47 8.93 16.83
C ASN A 157 -10.40 8.59 17.89
N GLY A 158 -9.72 7.46 17.74
CA GLY A 158 -8.75 6.98 18.73
C GLY A 158 -7.38 6.68 18.15
N SER A 159 -6.74 5.66 18.72
CA SER A 159 -5.32 5.36 18.50
C SER A 159 -4.96 5.02 17.05
N SER A 160 -5.90 4.49 16.27
CA SER A 160 -5.64 4.08 14.88
C SER A 160 -5.41 5.28 13.94
N LEU A 161 -6.20 6.34 14.10
CA LEU A 161 -6.02 7.57 13.32
C LEU A 161 -4.68 8.26 13.65
N GLU A 162 -4.36 8.40 14.93
CA GLU A 162 -3.11 9.04 15.35
C GLU A 162 -1.88 8.21 14.93
N GLN A 163 -1.95 6.87 15.06
CA GLN A 163 -0.89 6.00 14.57
C GLN A 163 -0.70 6.13 13.06
N SER A 164 -1.78 6.23 12.29
CA SER A 164 -1.71 6.42 10.83
C SER A 164 -1.06 7.74 10.46
N LYS A 165 -1.39 8.83 11.17
CA LYS A 165 -0.74 10.13 10.97
C LYS A 165 0.75 10.05 11.27
N MET A 166 1.15 9.37 12.36
CA MET A 166 2.56 9.17 12.69
C MET A 166 3.29 8.38 11.61
N ASN A 167 2.70 7.28 11.14
CA ASN A 167 3.29 6.45 10.10
C ASN A 167 3.40 7.19 8.75
N LEU A 168 2.39 7.98 8.39
CA LEU A 168 2.45 8.85 7.22
C LEU A 168 3.55 9.91 7.34
N ARG A 169 3.74 10.51 8.51
CA ARG A 169 4.85 11.45 8.77
C ARG A 169 6.22 10.79 8.63
N ALA A 170 6.32 9.49 8.88
CA ALA A 170 7.52 8.69 8.64
C ALA A 170 7.66 8.20 7.18
N SER A 171 6.77 8.63 6.28
CA SER A 171 6.78 8.27 4.85
C SER A 171 7.10 9.48 3.96
N LEU A 172 7.68 9.21 2.79
CA LEU A 172 7.47 10.02 1.60
C LEU A 172 6.12 9.62 1.01
N PHE A 173 5.07 10.41 1.27
CA PHE A 173 3.74 10.14 0.75
C PHE A 173 3.32 11.14 -0.31
N GLY A 174 2.45 10.69 -1.21
CA GLY A 174 1.87 11.48 -2.28
C GLY A 174 0.36 11.35 -2.34
N ILE A 175 -0.26 12.15 -3.20
CA ILE A 175 -1.71 12.10 -3.46
C ILE A 175 -1.90 11.76 -4.93
N THR A 176 -2.70 10.71 -5.20
CA THR A 176 -2.92 10.14 -6.54
C THR A 176 -3.41 11.20 -7.52
N GLU A 177 -4.34 12.05 -7.06
CA GLU A 177 -4.92 13.15 -7.84
C GLU A 177 -3.90 14.25 -8.19
N TYR A 178 -2.79 14.33 -7.45
CA TYR A 178 -1.74 15.32 -7.63
C TYR A 178 -0.39 14.65 -7.94
N PHE A 179 -0.39 13.63 -8.81
CA PHE A 179 0.80 12.82 -9.09
C PHE A 179 2.01 13.64 -9.57
N GLN A 180 1.81 14.60 -10.48
CA GLN A 180 2.91 15.46 -10.98
C GLN A 180 3.52 16.32 -9.87
N ALA A 181 2.69 16.88 -8.99
CA ALA A 181 3.16 17.65 -7.84
C ALA A 181 3.87 16.74 -6.82
N THR A 182 3.34 15.53 -6.61
CA THR A 182 3.99 14.50 -5.78
C THR A 182 5.38 14.17 -6.30
N GLU A 183 5.51 13.91 -7.59
CA GLU A 183 6.80 13.63 -8.23
C GLU A 183 7.79 14.76 -8.00
N CYS A 184 7.39 16.00 -8.26
CA CYS A 184 8.22 17.18 -8.04
C CYS A 184 8.69 17.29 -6.58
N LEU A 185 7.78 17.12 -5.62
CA LEU A 185 8.11 17.17 -4.20
C LEU A 185 9.06 16.04 -3.78
N TRP A 186 8.83 14.81 -4.24
CA TRP A 186 9.72 13.70 -3.91
C TRP A 186 11.11 13.87 -4.53
N ARG A 187 11.20 14.37 -5.77
CA ARG A 187 12.49 14.75 -6.40
C ARG A 187 13.22 15.76 -5.53
N PHE A 188 12.55 16.84 -5.14
CA PHE A 188 13.12 17.86 -4.27
C PHE A 188 13.58 17.30 -2.91
N GLN A 189 12.75 16.49 -2.25
CA GLN A 189 13.07 15.88 -0.96
C GLN A 189 14.28 14.93 -1.01
N LEU A 190 14.54 14.33 -2.18
CA LEU A 190 15.65 13.42 -2.41
C LEU A 190 16.84 14.07 -3.11
N GLY A 191 16.80 15.39 -3.31
CA GLY A 191 17.89 16.14 -3.96
C GLY A 191 18.07 15.81 -5.44
N GLN A 192 17.02 15.36 -6.12
CA GLN A 192 17.03 15.10 -7.55
C GLN A 192 16.50 16.30 -8.34
N PRO A 193 17.06 16.58 -9.53
CA PRO A 193 16.52 17.59 -10.44
C PRO A 193 15.18 17.18 -11.07
#